data_AF-A0A943LVK4-F1
#
_entry.id   AF-A0A943LVK4-F1
#
_cell.length_a   1.000
_cell.length_b   1.000
_cell.length_c   1.000
_cell.angle_alpha   90.00
_cell.angle_beta   90.00
_cell.angle_gamma   90.00
#
_symmetry.space_group_name_H-M   'P 1'
#
loop_
_entity.id
_entity.type
_entity.pdbx_description
1 polymer ?
#
loop_
_entity_poly.entity_id
_entity_poly.type
_entity_poly.pdbx_seq_one_letter_code
_entity_poly.pdbx_strand_id
1 'polypeptide(L)'
;MKKFLMCVAAMACLVVTVSAQTAEEKQASAERLEKLRMEQPKACGVQQIDDLAAKCKTMADATLGVAAVTETLSTGDTDALAEQAADLTKRLQGIGNDLAEATRMMGGAGEALGSIKNPMKIKSATKALNYSKEVIALVTPETAYQGKVVAAMVSGQ
;
A
#
# COMPACT_ATOMS: atom_id res chain seq x y z
N MET A 1 -31.46 30.49 -12.21
CA MET A 1 -31.08 29.63 -13.37
C MET A 1 -30.02 30.34 -14.21
N LYS A 2 -28.73 30.06 -13.97
CA LYS A 2 -27.61 30.54 -14.83
C LYS A 2 -26.26 29.84 -14.59
N LYS A 3 -26.25 28.70 -13.87
CA LYS A 3 -25.00 28.01 -13.46
C LYS A 3 -24.95 26.52 -13.84
N PHE A 4 -25.91 26.03 -14.63
CA PHE A 4 -26.04 24.59 -14.92
C PHE A 4 -25.78 24.20 -16.38
N LEU A 5 -25.23 25.09 -17.20
CA LEU A 5 -25.06 24.84 -18.65
C LEU A 5 -23.63 24.99 -19.17
N MET A 6 -22.61 24.90 -18.30
CA MET A 6 -21.21 25.13 -18.68
C MET A 6 -20.25 24.00 -18.26
N CYS A 7 -20.73 22.76 -18.23
CA CYS A 7 -19.90 21.58 -17.94
C CYS A 7 -19.92 20.50 -19.05
N VAL A 8 -20.44 20.77 -20.24
CA VAL A 8 -20.62 19.73 -21.29
C VAL A 8 -19.89 20.02 -22.60
N ALA A 9 -19.14 21.13 -22.71
CA ALA A 9 -18.50 21.56 -23.96
C ALA A 9 -16.96 21.67 -23.88
N ALA A 10 -16.31 20.74 -23.18
CA ALA A 10 -14.85 20.56 -23.25
C ALA A 10 -14.48 19.08 -23.47
N MET A 11 -15.36 18.33 -24.15
CA MET A 11 -15.13 16.95 -24.56
C MET A 11 -14.77 16.89 -26.05
N ALA A 12 -13.75 17.67 -26.43
CA ALA A 12 -13.13 17.60 -27.74
C ALA A 12 -11.64 17.94 -27.56
N CYS A 13 -10.78 17.00 -27.95
CA CYS A 13 -9.31 17.02 -27.83
C CYS A 13 -8.72 16.63 -26.47
N LEU A 14 -9.22 15.57 -25.83
CA LEU A 14 -8.33 14.69 -25.07
C LEU A 14 -7.64 13.78 -26.07
N VAL A 15 -6.54 14.28 -26.64
CA VAL A 15 -5.45 13.41 -27.03
C VAL A 15 -5.24 12.51 -25.82
N VAL A 16 -5.44 11.20 -25.98
CA VAL A 16 -5.15 10.23 -24.93
C VAL A 16 -3.63 10.20 -24.81
N THR A 17 -3.03 11.25 -24.25
CA THR A 17 -1.73 11.12 -23.63
C THR A 17 -1.98 10.11 -22.54
N VAL A 18 -1.54 8.89 -22.78
CA VAL A 18 -1.38 7.86 -21.76
C VAL A 18 -0.40 8.44 -20.75
N SER A 19 -0.88 9.31 -19.85
CA SER A 19 -0.24 9.43 -18.55
C SER A 19 -0.63 8.14 -17.84
N ALA A 20 0.33 7.23 -17.67
CA ALA A 20 0.10 5.89 -17.15
C ALA A 20 -0.62 5.83 -15.79
N GLN A 21 -0.73 6.94 -15.05
CA GLN A 21 -1.60 7.10 -13.88
C GLN A 21 -2.36 8.43 -13.92
N THR A 22 -3.61 8.44 -13.46
CA THR A 22 -4.39 9.69 -13.33
C THR A 22 -3.92 10.54 -12.14
N ALA A 23 -4.26 11.83 -12.13
CA ALA A 23 -3.93 12.72 -11.01
C ALA A 23 -4.59 12.24 -9.70
N GLU A 24 -5.81 11.71 -9.80
CA GLU A 24 -6.55 11.11 -8.69
C GLU A 24 -5.87 9.85 -8.14
N GLU A 25 -5.36 8.97 -9.02
CA GLU A 25 -4.62 7.78 -8.59
C GLU A 25 -3.32 8.17 -7.84
N LYS A 26 -2.61 9.19 -8.33
CA LYS A 26 -1.40 9.73 -7.69
C LYS A 26 -1.71 10.33 -6.31
N GLN A 27 -2.76 11.14 -6.20
CA GLN A 27 -3.18 11.70 -4.91
C GLN A 27 -3.58 10.58 -3.93
N ALA A 28 -4.39 9.62 -4.39
CA ALA A 28 -4.80 8.49 -3.56
C ALA A 28 -3.59 7.64 -3.10
N SER A 29 -2.56 7.48 -3.93
CA SER A 29 -1.31 6.83 -3.52
C SER A 29 -0.58 7.64 -2.45
N ALA A 30 -0.40 8.94 -2.65
CA ALA A 30 0.23 9.82 -1.66
C ALA A 30 -0.47 9.74 -0.29
N GLU A 31 -1.81 9.77 -0.27
CA GLU A 31 -2.60 9.62 0.97
C GLU A 31 -2.43 8.25 1.63
N ARG A 32 -2.33 7.17 0.84
CA ARG A 32 -2.09 5.81 1.36
C ARG A 32 -0.69 5.68 1.92
N LEU A 33 0.32 6.18 1.22
CA LEU A 33 1.71 6.17 1.67
C LEU A 33 1.90 6.98 2.95
N GLU A 34 1.24 8.12 3.08
CA GLU A 34 1.29 8.91 4.32
C GLU A 34 0.67 8.12 5.50
N LYS A 35 -0.49 7.50 5.29
CA LYS A 35 -1.12 6.67 6.33
C LYS A 35 -0.30 5.44 6.69
N LEU A 36 0.43 4.84 5.75
CA LEU A 36 1.30 3.69 6.01
C LEU A 36 2.47 4.00 6.96
N ARG A 37 2.78 5.29 7.19
CA ARG A 37 3.75 5.72 8.21
C ARG A 37 3.22 5.62 9.65
N MET A 38 1.97 5.22 9.83
CA MET A 38 1.36 5.02 11.14
C MET A 38 2.24 4.14 12.06
N GLU A 39 2.33 4.54 13.32
CA GLU A 39 3.18 3.82 14.28
C GLU A 39 2.62 2.43 14.61
N GLN A 40 3.50 1.43 14.56
CA GLN A 40 3.19 0.10 15.04
C GLN A 40 2.89 0.15 16.55
N PRO A 41 1.75 -0.39 17.01
CA PRO A 41 1.49 -0.52 18.44
C PRO A 41 2.54 -1.41 19.12
N LYS A 42 2.83 -1.12 20.40
CA LYS A 42 3.66 -2.01 21.22
C LYS A 42 3.04 -3.41 21.28
N ALA A 43 3.89 -4.44 21.34
CA ALA A 43 3.47 -5.82 21.51
C ALA A 43 2.52 -5.99 22.70
N CYS A 44 1.43 -6.72 22.48
CA CYS A 44 0.39 -6.99 23.47
C CYS A 44 0.64 -8.26 24.29
N GLY A 45 1.64 -9.07 23.90
CA GLY A 45 2.00 -10.33 24.52
C GLY A 45 1.10 -11.49 24.10
N VAL A 46 0.49 -11.41 22.92
CA VAL A 46 -0.31 -12.47 22.30
C VAL A 46 0.32 -12.76 20.94
N GLN A 47 1.06 -13.87 20.88
CA GLN A 47 2.00 -14.18 19.79
C GLN A 47 1.39 -14.01 18.40
N GLN A 48 0.20 -14.58 18.15
CA GLN A 48 -0.46 -14.53 16.84
C GLN A 48 -0.79 -13.10 16.39
N ILE A 49 -1.12 -12.21 17.35
CA ILE A 49 -1.45 -10.81 17.07
C ILE A 49 -0.17 -9.99 16.91
N ASP A 50 0.83 -10.26 17.74
CA ASP A 50 2.12 -9.57 17.69
C ASP A 50 2.89 -9.90 16.40
N ASP A 51 2.86 -11.17 15.97
CA ASP A 51 3.47 -11.63 14.71
C ASP A 51 2.78 -11.01 13.50
N LEU A 52 1.45 -10.95 13.50
CA LEU A 52 0.69 -10.30 12.44
C LEU A 52 1.03 -8.80 12.36
N ALA A 53 1.09 -8.12 13.50
CA ALA A 53 1.43 -6.71 13.54
C ALA A 53 2.86 -6.45 13.05
N ALA A 54 3.82 -7.31 13.41
CA ALA A 54 5.20 -7.24 12.93
C ALA A 54 5.30 -7.48 11.42
N LYS A 55 4.62 -8.50 10.90
CA LYS A 55 4.53 -8.79 9.46
C LYS A 55 3.95 -7.59 8.71
N CYS A 56 2.86 -7.00 9.22
CA CYS A 56 2.26 -5.81 8.63
C CYS A 56 3.23 -4.62 8.64
N LYS A 57 4.02 -4.42 9.70
CA LYS A 57 5.03 -3.35 9.74
C LYS A 57 6.10 -3.55 8.65
N THR A 58 6.66 -4.75 8.54
CA THR A 58 7.64 -5.07 7.48
C THR A 58 7.05 -4.85 6.08
N MET A 59 5.80 -5.24 5.87
CA MET A 59 5.10 -5.06 4.60
C MET A 59 4.85 -3.58 4.28
N ALA A 60 4.46 -2.78 5.27
CA ALA A 60 4.30 -1.33 5.13
C ALA A 60 5.64 -0.65 4.76
N ASP A 61 6.73 -1.02 5.44
CA ASP A 61 8.07 -0.50 5.17
C ASP A 61 8.55 -0.85 3.76
N ALA A 62 8.34 -2.09 3.33
CA ALA A 62 8.66 -2.52 1.97
C ALA A 62 7.86 -1.72 0.92
N THR A 63 6.58 -1.47 1.18
CA THR A 63 5.69 -0.68 0.30
C THR A 63 6.17 0.78 0.19
N LEU A 64 6.56 1.38 1.32
CA LEU A 64 7.15 2.72 1.36
C LEU A 64 8.51 2.76 0.62
N GLY A 65 9.31 1.71 0.76
CA GLY A 65 10.59 1.58 0.07
C GLY A 65 10.45 1.50 -1.46
N VAL A 66 9.45 0.78 -1.96
CA VAL A 66 9.14 0.76 -3.40
C VAL A 66 8.76 2.14 -3.90
N ALA A 67 7.90 2.86 -3.17
CA ALA A 67 7.52 4.23 -3.54
C ALA A 67 8.73 5.17 -3.63
N ALA A 68 9.63 5.13 -2.65
CA ALA A 68 10.83 5.98 -2.64
C ALA A 68 11.79 5.71 -3.81
N VAL A 69 12.00 4.43 -4.15
CA VAL A 69 12.84 4.06 -5.30
C VAL A 69 12.19 4.50 -6.61
N THR A 70 10.87 4.31 -6.72
CA THR A 70 10.11 4.68 -7.92
C THR A 70 10.13 6.20 -8.17
N GLU A 71 9.99 7.01 -7.11
CA GLU A 71 10.13 8.47 -7.19
C GLU A 71 11.53 8.89 -7.64
N THR A 72 12.57 8.29 -7.05
CA THR A 72 13.97 8.55 -7.42
C THR A 72 14.22 8.26 -8.91
N LEU A 73 13.72 7.13 -9.40
CA LEU A 73 13.88 6.73 -10.81
C LEU A 73 13.13 7.64 -11.79
N SER A 74 11.97 8.18 -11.40
CA SER A 74 11.24 9.15 -12.23
C SER A 74 11.98 10.49 -12.44
N THR A 75 13.06 10.72 -11.69
CA THR A 75 13.85 11.97 -11.73
C THR A 75 15.29 11.78 -12.22
N GLY A 76 15.69 10.55 -12.60
CA GLY A 76 17.09 10.17 -12.83
C GLY A 76 17.37 9.37 -14.11
N ASP A 77 18.66 9.04 -14.28
CA ASP A 77 19.31 8.48 -15.48
C ASP A 77 18.72 7.13 -15.96
N THR A 78 18.37 7.05 -17.24
CA THR A 78 17.59 5.95 -17.85
C THR A 78 18.37 4.66 -18.03
N ASP A 79 19.70 4.69 -17.98
CA ASP A 79 20.55 3.54 -18.29
C ASP A 79 20.54 2.47 -17.18
N ALA A 80 20.20 2.84 -15.93
CA ALA A 80 20.01 1.90 -14.82
C ALA A 80 18.55 1.43 -14.65
N LEU A 81 17.62 1.91 -15.49
CA LEU A 81 16.19 1.74 -15.30
C LEU A 81 15.75 0.27 -15.42
N ALA A 82 16.34 -0.50 -16.35
CA ALA A 82 15.94 -1.88 -16.59
C ALA A 82 16.29 -2.82 -15.41
N GLU A 83 17.50 -2.69 -14.84
CA GLU A 83 17.92 -3.48 -13.69
C GLU A 83 17.12 -3.11 -12.44
N GLN A 84 16.89 -1.82 -12.22
CA GLN A 84 16.10 -1.35 -11.08
C GLN A 84 14.61 -1.70 -11.21
N ALA A 85 14.05 -1.72 -12.42
CA ALA A 85 12.67 -2.13 -12.63
C ALA A 85 12.45 -3.64 -12.38
N ALA A 86 13.45 -4.48 -12.69
CA ALA A 86 13.42 -5.91 -12.33
C ALA A 86 13.45 -6.11 -10.81
N ASP A 87 14.29 -5.35 -10.10
CA ASP A 87 14.33 -5.37 -8.63
C ASP A 87 12.99 -4.89 -8.01
N LEU A 88 12.44 -3.78 -8.52
CA LEU A 88 11.12 -3.28 -8.10
C LEU A 88 10.01 -4.30 -8.31
N THR A 89 10.01 -5.00 -9.45
CA THR A 89 9.05 -6.07 -9.74
C THR A 89 9.16 -7.20 -8.70
N LYS A 90 10.38 -7.60 -8.36
CA LYS A 90 10.63 -8.63 -7.34
C LYS A 90 10.18 -8.18 -5.95
N ARG A 91 10.43 -6.92 -5.58
CA ARG A 91 9.94 -6.34 -4.32
C ARG A 91 8.41 -6.36 -4.25
N LEU A 92 7.73 -5.97 -5.32
CA LEU A 92 6.27 -6.00 -5.41
C LEU A 92 5.70 -7.42 -5.30
N GLN A 93 6.35 -8.41 -5.92
CA GLN A 93 5.99 -9.82 -5.72
C GLN A 93 6.16 -10.26 -4.26
N GLY A 94 7.25 -9.84 -3.61
CA GLY A 94 7.47 -10.07 -2.18
C GLY A 94 6.36 -9.49 -1.31
N ILE A 95 5.99 -8.23 -1.55
CA ILE A 95 4.88 -7.56 -0.86
C ILE A 95 3.56 -8.31 -1.10
N GLY A 96 3.30 -8.76 -2.34
CA GLY A 96 2.11 -9.56 -2.66
C GLY A 96 2.04 -10.88 -1.90
N ASN A 97 3.18 -11.58 -1.75
CA ASN A 97 3.26 -12.80 -0.95
C ASN A 97 3.04 -12.53 0.54
N ASP A 98 3.66 -11.47 1.07
CA ASP A 98 3.49 -11.03 2.45
C ASP A 98 2.04 -10.65 2.76
N LEU A 99 1.36 -9.99 1.81
CA LEU A 99 -0.06 -9.64 1.91
C LEU A 99 -0.94 -10.89 1.99
N ALA A 100 -0.66 -11.89 1.15
CA ALA A 100 -1.38 -13.16 1.18
C ALA A 100 -1.13 -13.92 2.48
N GLU A 101 0.08 -13.88 3.02
CA GLU A 101 0.40 -14.48 4.33
C GLU A 101 -0.29 -13.75 5.48
N ALA A 102 -0.19 -12.41 5.55
CA ALA A 102 -0.83 -11.60 6.57
C ALA A 102 -2.36 -11.80 6.57
N THR A 103 -2.97 -11.91 5.38
CA THR A 103 -4.40 -12.22 5.24
C THR A 103 -4.77 -13.59 5.79
N ARG A 104 -3.90 -14.61 5.67
CA ARG A 104 -4.12 -15.92 6.30
C ARG A 104 -3.96 -15.86 7.81
N MET A 105 -2.98 -15.10 8.31
CA MET A 105 -2.73 -14.92 9.75
C MET A 105 -3.89 -14.21 10.48
N MET A 106 -4.68 -13.39 9.78
CA MET A 106 -5.84 -12.68 10.33
C MET A 106 -6.85 -13.59 11.05
N GLY A 107 -7.07 -14.81 10.56
CA GLY A 107 -7.98 -15.77 11.19
C GLY A 107 -7.50 -16.17 12.60
N GLY A 108 -6.25 -16.62 12.69
CA GLY A 108 -5.62 -16.99 13.96
C GLY A 108 -5.49 -15.82 14.93
N ALA A 109 -5.18 -14.62 14.44
CA ALA A 109 -5.14 -13.41 15.26
C ALA A 109 -6.54 -13.01 15.81
N GLY A 110 -7.59 -13.21 15.01
CA GLY A 110 -8.98 -13.00 15.42
C GLY A 110 -9.44 -14.00 16.49
N GLU A 111 -9.14 -15.28 16.31
CA GLU A 111 -9.42 -16.33 17.30
C GLU A 111 -8.66 -16.10 18.61
N ALA A 112 -7.38 -15.71 18.50
CA ALA A 112 -6.55 -15.37 19.65
C ALA A 112 -7.16 -14.20 20.43
N LEU A 113 -7.63 -13.14 19.74
CA LEU A 113 -8.31 -12.00 20.38
C LEU A 113 -9.56 -12.44 21.15
N GLY A 114 -10.40 -13.31 20.55
CA GLY A 114 -11.62 -13.82 21.18
C GLY A 114 -11.36 -14.67 22.43
N SER A 115 -10.15 -15.22 22.57
CA SER A 115 -9.77 -16.08 23.69
C SER A 115 -9.17 -15.32 24.89
N ILE A 116 -8.92 -14.01 24.75
CA ILE A 116 -8.33 -13.18 25.82
C ILE A 116 -9.40 -12.88 26.88
N LYS A 117 -9.13 -13.26 28.13
CA LYS A 117 -10.03 -12.97 29.27
C LYS A 117 -9.68 -11.66 30.00
N ASN A 118 -8.43 -11.19 29.91
CA ASN A 118 -7.97 -10.00 30.63
C ASN A 118 -8.35 -8.71 29.86
N PRO A 119 -9.23 -7.84 30.39
CA PRO A 119 -9.71 -6.63 29.70
C PRO A 119 -8.60 -5.67 29.27
N MET A 120 -7.53 -5.55 30.05
CA MET A 120 -6.40 -4.67 29.71
C MET A 120 -5.63 -5.20 28.50
N LYS A 121 -5.49 -6.52 28.37
CA LYS A 121 -4.86 -7.17 27.21
C LYS A 121 -5.77 -7.13 25.97
N ILE A 122 -7.10 -7.20 26.14
CA ILE A 122 -8.05 -7.07 25.02
C ILE A 122 -7.85 -5.72 24.32
N LYS A 123 -7.70 -4.62 25.08
CA LYS A 123 -7.53 -3.28 24.50
C LYS A 123 -6.27 -3.18 23.64
N SER A 124 -5.13 -3.66 24.14
CA SER A 124 -3.87 -3.64 23.39
C SER A 124 -3.90 -4.57 22.18
N ALA A 125 -4.43 -5.78 22.34
CA ALA A 125 -4.61 -6.76 21.27
C ALA A 125 -5.53 -6.24 20.15
N THR A 126 -6.66 -5.62 20.50
CA THR A 126 -7.57 -4.98 19.53
C THR A 126 -6.87 -3.85 18.77
N LYS A 127 -6.05 -3.03 19.45
CA LYS A 127 -5.28 -1.97 18.78
C LYS A 127 -4.29 -2.54 17.76
N ALA A 128 -3.55 -3.59 18.13
CA ALA A 128 -2.60 -4.26 17.23
C ALA A 128 -3.29 -4.95 16.04
N LEU A 129 -4.44 -5.59 16.26
CA LEU A 129 -5.23 -6.19 15.18
C LEU A 129 -5.83 -5.13 14.24
N ASN A 130 -6.32 -4.02 14.77
CA ASN A 130 -6.85 -2.93 13.95
C ASN A 130 -5.75 -2.25 13.12
N TYR A 131 -4.57 -2.03 13.72
CA TYR A 131 -3.39 -1.61 12.96
C TYR A 131 -3.12 -2.53 11.78
N SER A 132 -3.11 -3.85 12.02
CA SER A 132 -2.84 -4.84 10.97
C SER A 132 -3.88 -4.82 9.85
N LYS A 133 -5.17 -4.70 10.21
CA LYS A 133 -6.26 -4.54 9.24
C LYS A 133 -6.11 -3.29 8.39
N GLU A 134 -5.75 -2.17 9.01
CA GLU A 134 -5.56 -0.89 8.34
C GLU A 134 -4.38 -0.95 7.37
N VAL A 135 -3.24 -1.51 7.80
CA VAL A 135 -2.08 -1.73 6.92
C VAL A 135 -2.45 -2.61 5.73
N ILE A 136 -3.11 -3.75 5.94
CA ILE A 136 -3.56 -4.63 4.84
C ILE A 136 -4.47 -3.87 3.86
N ALA A 137 -5.41 -3.07 4.38
CA ALA A 137 -6.35 -2.29 3.57
C ALA A 137 -5.65 -1.18 2.76
N LEU A 138 -4.55 -0.62 3.26
CA LEU A 138 -3.75 0.40 2.57
C LEU A 138 -2.77 -0.21 1.56
N VAL A 139 -2.07 -1.28 1.94
CA VAL A 139 -1.08 -1.96 1.09
C VAL A 139 -1.75 -2.62 -0.10
N THR A 140 -2.92 -3.25 0.06
CA THR A 140 -3.58 -3.97 -1.05
C THR A 140 -3.76 -3.12 -2.32
N PRO A 141 -4.43 -1.95 -2.28
CA PRO A 141 -4.53 -1.08 -3.46
C PRO A 141 -3.20 -0.42 -3.83
N GLU A 142 -2.25 -0.26 -2.89
CA GLU A 142 -0.95 0.36 -3.16
C GLU A 142 -0.01 -0.53 -3.93
N THR A 143 0.06 -1.82 -3.61
CA THR A 143 0.79 -2.80 -4.41
C THR A 143 0.26 -2.86 -5.84
N ALA A 144 -1.07 -2.77 -6.02
CA ALA A 144 -1.67 -2.75 -7.36
C ALA A 144 -1.30 -1.47 -8.13
N TYR A 145 -1.36 -0.31 -7.48
CA TYR A 145 -0.97 0.97 -8.06
C TYR A 145 0.53 0.98 -8.43
N GLN A 146 1.42 0.63 -7.50
CA GLN A 146 2.86 0.57 -7.73
C GLN A 146 3.22 -0.44 -8.82
N GLY A 147 2.48 -1.54 -8.93
CA GLY A 147 2.60 -2.47 -10.07
C GLY A 147 2.35 -1.82 -11.42
N LYS A 148 1.33 -0.95 -11.53
CA LYS A 148 1.10 -0.15 -12.75
C LYS A 148 2.25 0.82 -13.02
N VAL A 149 2.76 1.48 -11.98
CA VAL A 149 3.88 2.43 -12.13
C VAL A 149 5.13 1.74 -12.64
N VAL A 150 5.52 0.62 -12.02
CA VAL A 150 6.70 -0.15 -12.44
C VAL A 150 6.51 -0.71 -13.85
N ALA A 151 5.32 -1.20 -14.21
CA ALA A 151 5.05 -1.66 -15.56
C ALA A 151 5.19 -0.54 -16.61
N ALA A 152 4.70 0.67 -16.29
CA ALA A 152 4.85 1.84 -17.15
C ALA A 152 6.33 2.17 -17.40
N MET A 153 7.13 2.20 -16.33
CA MET A 153 8.58 2.44 -16.41
C MET A 153 9.30 1.41 -17.29
N VAL A 154 8.95 0.13 -17.19
CA VAL A 154 9.52 -0.93 -18.06
C VAL A 154 9.12 -0.73 -19.52
N SER A 155 7.89 -0.29 -19.77
CA SER A 155 7.38 -0.06 -21.12
C SER A 155 7.78 1.27 -21.76
N GLY A 156 8.46 2.14 -21.01
CA GLY A 156 8.82 3.50 -21.45
C GLY A 156 7.62 4.45 -21.57
N GLN A 157 6.57 4.23 -20.77
CA GLN A 157 5.34 5.02 -20.72
C GLN A 157 5.23 5.86 -19.44
#